data_AF-A0A0B3RLA5-F1
#
_entry.id   AF-A0A0B3RLA5-F1
#
_cell.length_a   1.000
_cell.length_b   1.000
_cell.length_c   1.000
_cell.angle_alpha   90.00
_cell.angle_beta   90.00
_cell.angle_gamma   90.00
#
_symmetry.space_group_name_H-M   'P 1'
#
loop_
_entity.id
_entity.type
_entity.pdbx_description
1 polymer ?
#
loop_
_entity_poly.entity_id
_entity_poly.type
_entity_poly.pdbx_seq_one_letter_code
_entity_poly.pdbx_strand_id
1 'polypeptide(L)'
;MDLPFTQDAFFALFGQYNAAVWPLALLFHFLAALCAALIFRPGRGATLIVSGTLAAMWAVNGVGYHWMFFREINPAATLFTAVFVLQAMLLVVLPARNPAFRYAAEADARSGVGLLLVPFATVLYPLWGRLAGHGWPGTAGRRCPSSVSHPARRRSSPSVSC
;
A
#
# COMPACT_ATOMS: atom_id res chain seq x y z
N MET A 1 17.15 11.30 -16.52
CA MET A 1 16.54 11.82 -15.29
C MET A 1 16.92 10.85 -14.20
N ASP A 2 17.84 11.24 -13.34
CA ASP A 2 18.27 10.41 -12.22
C ASP A 2 17.25 10.55 -11.10
N LEU A 3 16.89 9.43 -10.47
CA LEU A 3 16.01 9.42 -9.31
C LEU A 3 16.79 9.97 -8.10
N PRO A 4 16.13 10.69 -7.16
CA PRO A 4 16.80 11.23 -5.98
C PRO A 4 17.21 10.16 -4.95
N PHE A 5 16.99 8.87 -5.25
CA PHE A 5 17.28 7.74 -4.38
C PHE A 5 17.64 6.49 -5.19
N THR A 6 18.32 5.54 -4.55
CA THR A 6 18.68 4.24 -5.12
C THR A 6 17.57 3.20 -4.90
N GLN A 7 17.56 2.16 -5.72
CA GLN A 7 16.64 1.02 -5.56
C GLN A 7 16.76 0.36 -4.18
N ASP A 8 17.98 0.20 -3.67
CA ASP A 8 18.24 -0.40 -2.36
C ASP A 8 17.64 0.45 -1.23
N ALA A 9 17.79 1.78 -1.29
CA ALA A 9 17.19 2.69 -0.31
C ALA A 9 15.65 2.62 -0.32
N PHE A 10 15.05 2.52 -1.51
CA PHE A 10 13.61 2.39 -1.69
C PHE A 10 13.05 1.10 -1.10
N PHE A 11 13.70 -0.04 -1.36
CA PHE A 11 13.26 -1.32 -0.81
C PHE A 11 13.50 -1.45 0.70
N ALA A 12 14.58 -0.86 1.22
CA ALA A 12 14.80 -0.77 2.66
C ALA A 12 13.66 0.01 3.34
N LEU A 13 13.27 1.16 2.78
CA LEU A 13 12.15 1.97 3.27
C LEU A 13 10.82 1.20 3.23
N PHE A 14 10.54 0.48 2.14
CA PHE A 14 9.36 -0.37 2.07
C PHE A 14 9.35 -1.46 3.14
N GLY A 15 10.50 -2.08 3.42
CA GLY A 15 10.64 -3.05 4.50
C GLY A 15 10.27 -2.47 5.87
N GLN A 16 10.77 -1.26 6.17
CA GLN A 16 10.46 -0.55 7.42
C GLN A 16 8.97 -0.18 7.51
N TYR A 17 8.40 0.37 6.44
CA TYR A 17 6.98 0.73 6.39
C TYR A 17 6.08 -0.50 6.53
N ASN A 18 6.37 -1.58 5.82
CA ASN A 18 5.61 -2.84 5.90
C ASN A 18 5.63 -3.40 7.33
N ALA A 19 6.80 -3.39 7.99
CA ALA A 19 6.91 -3.80 9.38
C ALA A 19 6.06 -2.92 10.32
N ALA A 20 6.00 -1.60 10.08
CA ALA A 20 5.19 -0.67 10.86
C ALA A 20 3.67 -0.80 10.59
N VAL A 21 3.28 -1.17 9.36
CA VAL A 21 1.88 -1.39 8.96
C VAL A 21 1.37 -2.74 9.45
N TRP A 22 2.23 -3.69 9.79
CA TRP A 22 1.79 -4.90 10.47
C TRP A 22 1.32 -4.56 11.90
N PRO A 23 0.15 -5.04 12.39
CA PRO A 23 -0.80 -5.98 11.78
C PRO A 23 -1.99 -5.33 11.05
N LEU A 24 -1.99 -4.01 10.89
CA LEU A 24 -3.05 -3.23 10.24
C LEU A 24 -3.38 -3.71 8.81
N ALA A 25 -2.41 -4.34 8.13
CA ALA A 25 -2.63 -5.01 6.86
C ALA A 25 -3.79 -6.02 6.87
N LEU A 26 -4.00 -6.75 7.98
CA LEU A 26 -5.14 -7.68 8.12
C LEU A 26 -6.48 -6.93 8.15
N LEU A 27 -6.52 -5.81 8.88
CA LEU A 27 -7.70 -4.94 8.91
C LEU A 27 -8.01 -4.38 7.52
N PHE A 28 -6.99 -4.00 6.75
CA PHE A 28 -7.19 -3.50 5.39
C PHE A 28 -7.80 -4.55 4.45
N HIS A 29 -7.39 -5.82 4.54
CA HIS A 29 -8.02 -6.89 3.76
C HIS A 29 -9.47 -7.11 4.16
N PHE A 30 -9.78 -7.09 5.46
CA PHE A 30 -11.15 -7.16 5.95
C PHE A 30 -12.00 -6.00 5.44
N LEU A 31 -11.51 -4.77 5.55
CA LEU A 31 -12.20 -3.57 5.08
C LEU A 31 -12.41 -3.57 3.55
N ALA A 32 -11.44 -4.08 2.78
CA ALA A 32 -11.57 -4.23 1.35
C ALA A 32 -12.70 -5.21 0.99
N ALA A 33 -12.74 -6.38 1.65
CA ALA A 33 -13.81 -7.36 1.47
C ALA A 33 -15.18 -6.81 1.88
N LEU A 34 -15.24 -6.09 3.00
CA LEU A 34 -16.45 -5.41 3.46
C LEU A 34 -16.94 -4.39 2.43
N CYS A 35 -16.06 -3.54 1.90
CA CYS A 35 -16.42 -2.56 0.89
C CYS A 35 -16.92 -3.24 -0.39
N ALA A 36 -16.24 -4.29 -0.86
CA ALA A 36 -16.65 -5.06 -2.02
C ALA A 36 -18.01 -5.77 -1.83
N ALA A 37 -18.37 -6.15 -0.61
CA ALA A 37 -19.71 -6.68 -0.32
C ALA A 37 -20.77 -5.57 -0.27
N LEU A 38 -20.43 -4.40 0.28
CA LEU A 38 -21.36 -3.29 0.49
C LEU A 38 -21.82 -2.63 -0.82
N ILE A 39 -21.03 -2.69 -1.90
CA ILE A 39 -21.46 -2.15 -3.21
C ILE A 39 -22.64 -2.92 -3.82
N PHE A 40 -22.91 -4.16 -3.38
CA PHE A 40 -24.09 -4.93 -3.79
C PHE A 40 -25.33 -4.69 -2.91
N ARG A 41 -25.17 -3.96 -1.80
CA ARG A 41 -26.27 -3.51 -0.94
C ARG A 41 -26.22 -1.98 -0.79
N PRO A 42 -26.42 -1.25 -1.91
CA PRO A 42 -26.24 0.19 -1.92
C PRO A 42 -27.21 0.86 -0.95
N GLY A 43 -26.67 1.74 -0.12
CA GLY A 43 -27.43 2.44 0.89
C GLY A 43 -26.61 3.58 1.49
N ARG A 44 -27.25 4.39 2.33
CA ARG A 44 -26.58 5.54 2.96
C ARG A 44 -25.43 5.08 3.86
N GLY A 45 -25.68 4.09 4.71
CA GLY A 45 -24.66 3.51 5.59
C GLY A 45 -23.51 2.87 4.81
N ALA A 46 -23.83 2.05 3.80
CA ALA A 46 -22.83 1.45 2.91
C ALA A 46 -21.93 2.51 2.25
N THR A 47 -22.52 3.59 1.74
CA THR A 47 -21.77 4.68 1.11
C THR A 47 -20.82 5.35 2.10
N LEU A 48 -21.29 5.67 3.31
CA LEU A 48 -20.46 6.30 4.33
C LEU A 48 -19.31 5.39 4.78
N ILE A 49 -19.55 4.09 4.93
CA ILE A 49 -18.52 3.12 5.29
C ILE A 49 -17.47 2.99 4.18
N VAL A 50 -17.89 2.86 2.92
CA VAL A 50 -16.97 2.77 1.78
C VAL A 50 -16.15 4.06 1.63
N SER A 51 -16.80 5.23 1.64
CA SER A 51 -16.12 6.52 1.59
C SER A 51 -15.14 6.73 2.75
N GLY A 52 -15.57 6.42 3.98
CA GLY A 52 -14.72 6.54 5.16
C GLY A 52 -13.51 5.60 5.10
N THR A 53 -13.72 4.36 4.65
CA THR A 53 -12.64 3.38 4.44
C THR A 53 -11.64 3.87 3.40
N LEU A 54 -12.12 4.31 2.23
CA LEU A 54 -11.27 4.86 1.18
C LEU A 54 -10.50 6.08 1.68
N ALA A 55 -11.16 7.01 2.37
CA ALA A 55 -10.51 8.19 2.94
C ALA A 55 -9.41 7.82 3.94
N ALA A 56 -9.66 6.85 4.82
CA ALA A 56 -8.65 6.35 5.75
C ALA A 56 -7.47 5.70 5.00
N MET A 57 -7.72 4.90 3.96
CA MET A 57 -6.65 4.31 3.14
C MET A 57 -5.83 5.37 2.39
N TRP A 58 -6.48 6.42 1.89
CA TRP A 58 -5.78 7.57 1.29
C TRP A 58 -4.92 8.32 2.32
N ALA A 59 -5.44 8.52 3.54
CA ALA A 59 -4.67 9.13 4.62
C ALA A 59 -3.48 8.26 5.07
N VAL A 60 -3.64 6.94 5.14
CA VAL A 60 -2.55 6.00 5.43
C VAL A 60 -1.44 6.12 4.38
N ASN A 61 -1.77 6.21 3.10
CA ASN A 61 -0.75 6.40 2.06
C ASN A 61 -0.14 7.81 2.06
N GLY A 62 -0.96 8.86 2.22
CA GLY A 62 -0.49 10.25 2.20
C GLY A 62 0.33 10.64 3.42
N VAL A 63 -0.17 10.33 4.61
CA VAL A 63 0.48 10.67 5.88
C VAL A 63 1.39 9.53 6.32
N GLY A 64 0.85 8.31 6.40
CA GLY A 64 1.62 7.14 6.85
C GLY A 64 2.79 6.86 5.94
N TYR A 65 2.59 6.61 4.65
CA TYR A 65 3.71 6.29 3.75
C TYR A 65 4.48 7.54 3.30
N HIS A 66 3.83 8.51 2.65
CA HIS A 66 4.53 9.62 2.00
C HIS A 66 5.17 10.58 3.00
N TRP A 67 4.44 10.99 4.04
CA TRP A 67 4.95 11.97 5.00
C TRP A 67 5.86 11.36 6.06
N MET A 68 5.54 10.19 6.63
CA MET A 68 6.36 9.65 7.73
C MET A 68 7.61 8.91 7.24
N PHE A 69 7.59 8.34 6.02
CA PHE A 69 8.72 7.55 5.50
C PHE A 69 9.28 8.15 4.22
N PHE A 70 8.50 8.21 3.13
CA PHE A 70 9.05 8.44 1.78
C PHE A 70 9.73 9.80 1.58
N ARG A 71 9.35 10.83 2.36
CA ARG A 71 9.99 12.14 2.33
C ARG A 71 11.48 12.13 2.67
N GLU A 72 11.95 11.12 3.41
CA GLU A 72 13.35 11.00 3.81
C GLU A 72 14.28 10.85 2.59
N ILE A 73 13.83 10.08 1.60
CA ILE A 73 14.61 9.77 0.39
C ILE A 73 14.08 10.49 -0.85
N ASN A 74 12.90 11.11 -0.79
CA ASN A 74 12.29 11.80 -1.92
C ASN A 74 11.56 13.08 -1.48
N PRO A 75 12.14 14.27 -1.71
CA PRO A 75 11.51 15.55 -1.35
C PRO A 75 10.12 15.77 -1.97
N ALA A 76 9.88 15.20 -3.17
CA ALA A 76 8.59 15.29 -3.85
C ALA A 76 7.44 14.59 -3.09
N ALA A 77 7.76 13.72 -2.12
CA ALA A 77 6.76 13.08 -1.27
C ALA A 77 5.89 14.08 -0.51
N THR A 78 6.39 15.29 -0.24
CA THR A 78 5.58 16.36 0.36
C THR A 78 4.37 16.73 -0.50
N LEU A 79 4.57 16.81 -1.81
CA LEU A 79 3.47 17.06 -2.76
C LEU A 79 2.50 15.88 -2.78
N PHE A 80 3.02 14.64 -2.78
CA PHE A 80 2.18 13.45 -2.75
C PHE A 80 1.33 13.40 -1.48
N THR A 81 1.89 13.71 -0.31
CA THR A 81 1.12 13.85 0.93
C THR A 81 -0.03 14.84 0.76
N ALA A 82 0.23 16.04 0.24
CA ALA A 82 -0.82 17.05 0.06
C ALA A 82 -1.96 16.57 -0.86
N VAL A 83 -1.62 15.95 -1.99
CA VAL A 83 -2.61 15.40 -2.93
C VAL A 83 -3.43 14.28 -2.31
N PHE A 84 -2.77 13.34 -1.63
CA PHE A 84 -3.44 12.20 -0.99
C PHE A 84 -4.37 12.66 0.15
N VAL A 85 -3.95 13.64 0.96
CA VAL A 85 -4.79 14.21 2.02
C VAL A 85 -5.99 14.96 1.44
N LEU A 86 -5.79 15.74 0.37
CA LEU A 86 -6.89 16.40 -0.31
C LEU A 86 -7.91 15.38 -0.84
N GLN A 87 -7.45 14.29 -1.45
CA GLN A 87 -8.33 13.22 -1.94
C GLN A 87 -9.05 12.49 -0.81
N ALA A 88 -8.38 12.23 0.32
CA ALA A 88 -9.02 11.69 1.51
C ALA A 88 -10.17 12.59 2.01
N MET A 89 -9.95 13.92 2.03
CA MET A 89 -11.00 14.89 2.40
C MET A 89 -12.16 14.87 1.41
N LEU A 90 -11.88 14.86 0.10
CA LEU A 90 -12.93 14.83 -0.93
C LEU A 90 -13.80 13.57 -0.85
N LEU A 91 -13.21 12.42 -0.54
CA LEU A 91 -13.93 11.16 -0.35
C LEU A 91 -14.94 11.19 0.80
N VAL A 92 -14.69 12.00 1.84
CA VAL A 92 -15.63 12.23 2.95
C VAL A 92 -16.62 13.33 2.62
N VAL A 93 -16.16 14.44 2.02
CA VAL A 93 -17.00 15.61 1.76
C VAL A 93 -18.06 15.33 0.70
N LEU A 94 -17.73 14.57 -0.34
CA LEU A 94 -18.65 14.26 -1.44
C LEU A 94 -19.95 13.57 -0.96
N PRO A 95 -19.90 12.42 -0.25
CA PRO A 95 -21.12 11.79 0.26
C PRO A 95 -21.79 12.62 1.36
N ALA A 96 -21.06 13.48 2.07
CA ALA A 96 -21.66 14.37 3.08
C ALA A 96 -22.52 15.46 2.41
N ARG A 97 -22.01 16.08 1.33
CA ARG A 97 -22.70 17.14 0.59
C ARG A 97 -23.76 16.62 -0.39
N ASN A 98 -23.61 15.39 -0.86
CA ASN A 98 -24.59 14.76 -1.76
C ASN A 98 -25.17 13.49 -1.11
N PRO A 99 -26.30 13.61 -0.37
CA PRO A 99 -26.99 12.47 0.23
C PRO A 99 -27.52 11.45 -0.77
N ALA A 100 -27.61 11.79 -2.07
CA ALA A 100 -28.00 10.86 -3.12
C ALA A 100 -26.82 10.07 -3.71
N PHE A 101 -25.57 10.47 -3.44
CA PHE A 101 -24.38 9.75 -3.89
C PHE A 101 -24.36 8.32 -3.35
N ARG A 102 -24.14 7.33 -4.21
CA ARG A 102 -24.07 5.90 -3.85
C ARG A 102 -22.92 5.24 -4.59
N TYR A 103 -22.26 4.30 -3.92
CA TYR A 103 -21.49 3.26 -4.60
C TYR A 103 -22.40 2.06 -4.82
N ALA A 104 -22.58 1.67 -6.07
CA ALA A 104 -23.39 0.53 -6.46
C ALA A 104 -22.66 -0.22 -7.59
N ALA A 105 -22.69 -1.55 -7.52
CA ALA A 105 -22.30 -2.38 -8.66
C ALA A 105 -23.48 -2.45 -9.64
N GLU A 106 -23.23 -2.08 -10.89
CA GLU A 106 -24.20 -2.15 -11.98
C GLU A 106 -23.73 -3.11 -13.07
N ALA A 107 -24.62 -3.49 -14.00
CA ALA A 107 -24.27 -4.35 -15.13
C ALA A 107 -23.56 -3.56 -16.25
N ASP A 108 -22.49 -2.85 -15.89
CA ASP A 108 -21.71 -1.99 -16.79
C ASP A 108 -20.21 -2.30 -16.75
N ALA A 109 -19.50 -1.82 -17.77
CA ALA A 109 -18.06 -2.06 -17.88
C ALA A 109 -17.26 -1.45 -16.70
N ARG A 110 -17.76 -0.35 -16.12
CA ARG A 110 -17.09 0.35 -15.00
C ARG A 110 -17.08 -0.52 -13.75
N SER A 111 -18.23 -1.10 -13.41
CA SER A 111 -18.40 -2.03 -12.30
C SER A 111 -17.62 -3.31 -12.55
N GLY A 112 -17.64 -3.83 -13.78
CA GLY A 112 -16.83 -4.99 -14.17
C GLY A 112 -15.33 -4.78 -13.95
N VAL A 113 -14.78 -3.64 -14.40
CA VAL A 113 -13.36 -3.29 -14.18
C VAL A 113 -13.06 -3.09 -12.69
N GLY A 114 -13.93 -2.40 -11.95
CA GLY A 114 -13.76 -2.23 -10.50
C GLY A 114 -13.72 -3.56 -9.75
N LEU A 115 -14.66 -4.46 -10.06
CA LEU A 115 -14.74 -5.80 -9.48
C LEU A 115 -13.56 -6.69 -9.86
N LEU A 116 -12.93 -6.48 -11.02
CA LEU A 116 -11.69 -7.15 -11.42
C LEU A 116 -10.47 -6.60 -10.65
N LEU A 117 -10.41 -5.28 -10.45
CA LEU A 117 -9.30 -4.63 -9.76
C LEU A 117 -9.20 -5.01 -8.29
N VAL A 118 -10.32 -5.27 -7.61
CA VAL A 118 -10.34 -5.67 -6.19
C VAL A 118 -9.54 -6.97 -5.92
N PRO A 119 -9.85 -8.13 -6.55
CA PRO A 119 -9.07 -9.35 -6.37
C PRO A 119 -7.68 -9.26 -6.97
N PHE A 120 -7.50 -8.48 -8.05
CA PHE A 120 -6.15 -8.20 -8.57
C PHE A 120 -5.27 -7.55 -7.49
N ALA A 121 -5.75 -6.48 -6.84
CA ALA A 121 -4.98 -5.76 -5.84
C ALA A 121 -4.81 -6.54 -4.52
N THR A 122 -5.84 -7.26 -4.08
CA THR A 122 -5.84 -7.92 -2.75
C THR A 122 -5.26 -9.34 -2.76
N VAL A 123 -5.25 -10.03 -3.91
CA VAL A 123 -4.80 -11.42 -4.01
C VAL A 123 -3.71 -11.60 -5.06
N LEU A 124 -3.99 -11.23 -6.32
CA LEU A 124 -3.09 -11.55 -7.42
C LEU A 124 -1.75 -10.81 -7.31
N TYR A 125 -1.78 -9.51 -7.00
CA TYR A 125 -0.58 -8.70 -6.89
C TYR A 125 0.34 -9.12 -5.71
N PRO A 126 -0.18 -9.32 -4.47
CA PRO A 126 0.64 -9.86 -3.38
C PRO A 126 1.19 -11.26 -3.67
N LEU A 127 0.40 -12.13 -4.30
CA LEU A 127 0.85 -13.48 -4.68
C LEU A 127 1.96 -13.41 -5.72
N TRP A 128 1.80 -12.55 -6.73
CA TRP A 128 2.83 -12.29 -7.74
C TRP A 128 4.13 -11.80 -7.10
N GLY A 129 4.04 -10.86 -6.14
CA GLY A 129 5.20 -10.39 -5.39
C GLY A 129 5.95 -11.53 -4.68
N ARG A 130 5.22 -12.44 -4.01
CA ARG A 130 5.82 -13.62 -3.38
C ARG A 130 6.48 -14.56 -4.40
N LEU A 131 5.83 -14.83 -5.53
CA LEU A 131 6.36 -15.69 -6.60
C LEU A 131 7.60 -15.08 -7.27
N ALA A 132 7.67 -13.76 -7.38
CA ALA A 132 8.83 -13.01 -7.84
C ALA A 132 9.98 -12.94 -6.80
N GLY A 133 9.81 -13.54 -5.62
CA GLY A 133 10.82 -13.58 -4.56
C GLY A 133 10.78 -12.40 -3.58
N HIS A 134 9.79 -11.52 -3.67
CA HIS A 134 9.56 -10.42 -2.74
C HIS A 134 8.73 -10.89 -1.53
N GLY A 135 9.41 -11.48 -0.54
CA GLY A 135 8.78 -11.96 0.70
C GLY A 135 8.61 -10.86 1.75
N TRP A 136 7.39 -10.70 2.28
CA TRP A 136 7.09 -9.79 3.39
C TRP A 136 7.97 -10.04 4.63
N PRO A 137 8.41 -9.01 5.39
CA PRO A 137 8.10 -7.58 5.22
C PRO A 137 8.96 -6.87 4.15
N GLY A 138 10.04 -7.49 3.68
CA GLY A 138 10.91 -6.89 2.66
C GLY A 138 10.38 -7.03 1.22
N THR A 139 10.93 -6.25 0.30
CA THR A 139 10.67 -6.38 -1.14
C THR A 139 11.90 -6.91 -1.86
N ALA A 140 12.53 -7.97 -1.31
CA ALA A 140 13.77 -8.58 -1.78
C ALA A 140 14.97 -7.61 -1.89
N GLY A 141 15.53 -7.20 -0.75
CA GLY A 141 16.90 -6.69 -0.68
C GLY A 141 17.86 -7.86 -0.44
N ARG A 142 18.53 -8.32 -1.50
CA ARG A 142 19.51 -9.43 -1.58
C ARG A 142 19.03 -10.76 -0.96
N ARG A 143 19.13 -11.86 -1.73
CA ARG A 143 19.58 -13.11 -1.09
C ARG A 143 20.94 -12.74 -0.50
N CYS A 144 21.05 -12.57 0.81
CA CYS A 144 22.35 -12.86 1.42
C CYS A 144 22.66 -14.28 0.92
N PRO A 145 23.82 -14.54 0.27
CA PRO A 145 24.16 -15.90 -0.07
C PRO A 145 23.99 -16.66 1.22
N SER A 146 23.07 -17.62 1.23
CA SER A 146 22.92 -18.57 2.32
C SER A 146 24.34 -18.91 2.74
N SER A 147 24.68 -18.60 3.98
CA SER A 147 25.95 -18.91 4.61
C SER A 147 26.54 -20.16 3.99
N VAL A 148 27.47 -20.00 3.05
CA VAL A 148 28.37 -21.09 2.71
C VAL A 148 29.14 -21.24 4.00
N SER A 149 28.80 -22.29 4.75
CA SER A 149 29.56 -22.80 5.87
C SER A 149 30.95 -23.18 5.35
N HIS A 150 31.81 -22.19 5.17
CA HIS A 150 33.21 -22.42 4.91
C HIS A 150 33.89 -22.55 6.28
N PRO A 151 34.42 -23.73 6.65
CA PRO A 151 35.21 -23.82 7.86
C PRO A 151 36.51 -23.05 7.62
N ALA A 152 36.73 -22.07 8.48
CA ALA A 152 38.03 -21.46 8.81
C ALA A 152 38.90 -20.92 7.66
N ARG A 153 38.95 -19.59 7.54
CA ARG A 153 40.27 -18.91 7.43
C ARG A 153 40.22 -17.45 7.89
N ARG A 154 41.10 -17.15 8.84
CA ARG A 154 41.44 -15.83 9.38
C ARG A 154 41.84 -14.86 8.25
N ARG A 155 41.36 -13.61 8.30
CA ARG A 155 42.14 -12.35 8.39
C ARG A 155 41.33 -11.14 7.90
N SER A 156 41.25 -10.13 8.79
CA SER A 156 41.24 -8.68 8.53
C SER A 156 40.42 -8.08 7.37
N SER A 157 39.26 -7.50 7.68
CA SER A 157 38.88 -6.08 7.44
C SER A 157 37.38 -5.88 7.70
N PRO A 158 36.93 -4.84 8.43
CA PRO A 158 35.52 -4.57 8.62
C PRO A 158 35.05 -3.58 7.54
N SER A 159 34.48 -4.09 6.46
CA SER A 159 33.55 -3.32 5.64
C SER A 159 32.60 -4.29 4.96
N VAL A 160 31.74 -4.90 5.77
CA VAL A 160 30.54 -5.55 5.25
C VAL A 160 29.48 -4.45 5.18
N SER A 161 29.48 -3.71 4.07
CA SER A 161 28.31 -2.95 3.68
C SER A 161 27.27 -3.95 3.17
N CYS A 162 26.15 -4.03 3.88
CA CYS A 162 24.90 -4.52 3.30
C CYS A 162 24.41 -3.58 2.20
#